data_AF-A0A2J6XSC4-F1
#
_entry.id   AF-A0A2J6XSC4-F1
#
_cell.length_a   1.000
_cell.length_b   1.000
_cell.length_c   1.000
_cell.angle_alpha   90.00
_cell.angle_beta   90.00
_cell.angle_gamma   90.00
#
_symmetry.space_group_name_H-M   'P 1'
#
loop_
_entity.id
_entity.type
_entity.pdbx_description
1 polymer ?
#
loop_
_entity_poly.entity_id
_entity_poly.type
_entity_poly.pdbx_seq_one_letter_code
_entity_poly.pdbx_strand_id
1 'polypeptide(L)'
;MAILLFDEETINEIIGFFNPRNKRYYLFLRNPANKRFVKRVRTLYICITCTFKSVRADRHFSKNLYVESQGMSEVGSSEWELCDSDSCFHELIESKIREAQDVCERCFANFGVDYEIGGAEYRTAPCEIYCRAGRPLYGTSVIKNWREYKT
;
A
#
# COMPACT_ATOMS: atom_id res chain seq x y z
N MET A 1 -6.31 1.60 -25.18
CA MET A 1 -5.74 2.57 -24.22
C MET A 1 -4.58 1.88 -23.49
N ALA A 2 -3.68 2.62 -22.85
CA ALA A 2 -2.66 2.00 -22.00
C ALA A 2 -2.92 2.43 -20.55
N ILE A 3 -2.90 1.47 -19.63
CA ILE A 3 -3.05 1.71 -18.20
C ILE A 3 -1.67 2.03 -17.65
N LEU A 4 -1.57 3.11 -16.88
CA LEU A 4 -0.31 3.52 -16.26
C LEU A 4 -0.50 3.55 -14.75
N LEU A 5 0.24 2.69 -14.05
CA LEU A 5 0.38 2.71 -12.59
C LEU A 5 1.82 3.07 -12.25
N PHE A 6 2.07 3.51 -11.03
CA PHE A 6 3.41 3.87 -10.57
C PHE A 6 3.83 2.98 -9.42
N ASP A 7 5.00 2.35 -9.56
CA ASP A 7 5.67 1.57 -8.53
C ASP A 7 6.58 2.52 -7.74
N GLU A 8 6.08 3.00 -6.59
CA GLU A 8 6.77 3.97 -5.75
C GLU A 8 8.07 3.44 -5.17
N GLU A 9 8.14 2.14 -4.90
CA GLU A 9 9.32 1.49 -4.32
C GLU A 9 10.49 1.46 -5.30
N THR A 10 10.21 1.11 -6.56
CA THR A 10 11.26 0.97 -7.59
C THR A 10 11.38 2.21 -8.48
N ILE A 11 10.53 3.22 -8.28
CA ILE A 11 10.45 4.45 -9.08
C ILE A 11 10.27 4.11 -10.57
N ASN A 12 9.49 3.06 -10.85
CA ASN A 12 9.20 2.60 -12.20
C ASN A 12 7.70 2.74 -12.52
N GLU A 13 7.38 2.82 -13.80
CA GLU A 13 6.00 2.79 -14.28
C GLU A 13 5.58 1.34 -14.53
N ILE A 14 4.39 0.95 -14.12
CA ILE A 14 3.76 -0.30 -14.54
C ILE A 14 2.77 0.03 -15.66
N ILE A 15 3.02 -0.51 -16.84
CA ILE A 15 2.23 -0.25 -18.04
C ILE A 15 1.44 -1.48 -18.41
N GLY A 16 0.12 -1.30 -18.47
CA GLY A 16 -0.82 -2.27 -18.99
C GLY A 16 -1.22 -1.98 -20.43
N PHE A 17 -1.25 -3.00 -21.27
CA PHE A 17 -1.85 -2.91 -22.59
C PHE A 17 -2.62 -4.17 -22.95
N PHE A 18 -3.75 -3.98 -23.62
CA PHE A 18 -4.52 -5.06 -24.21
C PHE A 18 -3.93 -5.48 -25.55
N ASN A 19 -3.66 -6.77 -25.72
CA ASN A 19 -3.27 -7.33 -27.00
C ASN A 19 -4.51 -7.89 -27.72
N PRO A 20 -4.96 -7.26 -28.82
CA PRO A 20 -6.17 -7.67 -29.51
C PRO A 20 -6.05 -9.02 -30.22
N ARG A 21 -4.83 -9.49 -30.51
CA ARG A 21 -4.61 -10.75 -31.24
C ARG A 21 -4.96 -11.98 -30.40
N ASN A 22 -4.65 -11.93 -29.11
CA ASN A 22 -4.91 -13.03 -28.18
C ASN A 22 -5.91 -12.67 -27.07
N LYS A 23 -6.46 -11.45 -27.11
CA LYS A 23 -7.45 -10.91 -26.17
C LYS A 23 -6.97 -11.00 -24.72
N ARG A 24 -5.75 -10.56 -24.45
CA ARG A 24 -5.16 -10.57 -23.11
C ARG A 24 -4.56 -9.23 -22.73
N TYR A 25 -4.72 -8.84 -21.47
CA TYR A 25 -3.92 -7.76 -20.88
C TYR A 25 -2.53 -8.25 -20.48
N TYR A 26 -1.54 -7.41 -20.76
CA TYR A 26 -0.17 -7.60 -20.30
C TYR A 26 0.30 -6.40 -19.51
N LEU A 27 0.94 -6.66 -18.38
CA LEU A 27 1.59 -5.65 -17.55
C LEU A 27 3.12 -5.75 -17.68
N PHE A 28 3.78 -4.61 -17.82
CA PHE A 28 5.23 -4.50 -17.90
C PHE A 28 5.74 -3.38 -17.02
N LEU A 29 6.90 -3.60 -16.41
CA LEU A 29 7.63 -2.56 -15.70
C LEU A 29 8.46 -1.77 -16.71
N ARG A 30 8.30 -0.45 -16.75
CA ARG A 30 9.02 0.48 -17.62
C ARG A 30 9.76 1.50 -16.78
N ASN A 31 11.03 1.71 -17.10
CA ASN A 31 11.78 2.80 -16.47
C ASN A 31 11.30 4.15 -17.06
N PRO A 32 10.85 5.10 -16.22
CA PRO A 32 10.27 6.35 -16.71
C PRO A 32 11.28 7.27 -17.40
N ALA A 33 12.57 7.21 -17.02
CA ALA A 33 13.61 8.10 -17.54
C ALA A 33 14.03 7.74 -18.96
N ASN A 34 14.25 6.45 -19.24
CA ASN A 34 14.75 5.98 -20.54
C ASN A 34 13.69 5.24 -21.38
N LYS A 35 12.48 5.08 -20.85
CA LYS A 35 11.33 4.39 -21.48
C LYS A 35 11.59 2.93 -21.85
N ARG A 36 12.63 2.29 -21.29
CA ARG A 36 12.93 0.87 -21.53
C ARG A 36 12.05 -0.03 -20.68
N PHE A 37 11.58 -1.12 -21.29
CA PHE A 37 10.93 -2.21 -20.57
C PHE A 37 11.97 -3.00 -19.77
N VAL A 38 11.74 -3.10 -18.46
CA VAL A 38 12.63 -3.81 -17.53
C VAL A 38 12.25 -5.29 -17.47
N LYS A 39 10.98 -5.58 -17.21
CA LYS A 39 10.45 -6.95 -17.11
C LYS A 39 8.95 -6.99 -17.33
N ARG A 40 8.44 -8.18 -17.65
CA ARG A 40 7.00 -8.47 -17.57
C ARG A 40 6.59 -8.64 -16.11
N VAL A 41 5.48 -8.02 -15.72
CA VAL A 41 4.90 -8.15 -14.38
C VAL A 41 4.03 -9.41 -14.36
N ARG A 42 4.20 -10.23 -13.32
CA ARG A 42 3.47 -11.49 -13.12
C ARG A 42 2.50 -11.43 -11.95
N THR A 43 2.85 -10.62 -10.97
CA THR A 43 2.03 -10.32 -9.80
C THR A 43 2.12 -8.82 -9.57
N LEU A 44 0.97 -8.20 -9.32
CA LEU A 44 0.84 -6.82 -8.91
C LEU A 44 0.35 -6.84 -7.46
N TYR A 45 1.08 -6.17 -6.58
CA TYR A 45 0.70 -5.99 -5.19
C TYR A 45 0.07 -4.61 -5.03
N ILE A 46 -1.04 -4.56 -4.32
CA ILE A 46 -1.75 -3.34 -3.96
C ILE A 46 -1.65 -3.19 -2.45
N CYS A 47 -1.00 -2.13 -2.02
CA CYS A 47 -0.71 -1.85 -0.63
C CYS A 47 -1.51 -0.63 -0.20
N ILE A 48 -2.15 -0.71 0.96
CA ILE A 48 -2.91 0.39 1.55
C ILE A 48 -2.43 0.59 2.97
N THR A 49 -2.10 1.84 3.27
CA THR A 49 -1.69 2.26 4.62
C THR A 49 -2.83 3.05 5.24
N CYS A 50 -3.27 2.66 6.44
CA CYS A 50 -4.23 3.41 7.23
C CYS A 50 -3.57 3.91 8.49
N THR A 51 -3.86 5.15 8.86
CA THR A 51 -3.19 5.84 9.95
C THR A 51 -4.19 6.49 10.88
N PHE A 52 -3.92 6.45 12.17
CA PHE A 52 -4.62 7.22 13.18
C PHE A 52 -3.62 8.11 13.89
N LYS A 53 -4.01 9.38 14.09
CA LYS A 53 -3.24 10.36 14.85
C LYS A 53 -4.13 10.94 15.94
N SER A 54 -3.81 10.65 17.21
CA SER A 54 -4.47 11.34 18.32
C SER A 54 -3.83 12.74 18.47
N VAL A 55 -4.48 13.76 17.93
CA VAL A 55 -4.05 15.16 18.12
C VAL A 55 -4.84 15.75 19.29
N ARG A 56 -4.20 15.89 20.45
CA ARG A 56 -4.72 16.76 21.51
C ARG A 56 -3.68 17.81 21.90
N ALA A 57 -4.15 19.02 22.23
CA ALA A 57 -3.31 20.18 22.52
C ALA A 57 -2.46 20.02 23.81
N ASP A 58 -2.85 19.10 24.70
CA ASP A 58 -2.14 18.77 25.92
C ASP A 58 -0.94 17.85 25.66
N ARG A 59 0.27 18.35 25.98
CA ARG A 59 1.61 17.75 25.78
C ARG A 59 1.88 16.43 26.55
N HIS A 60 0.86 15.62 26.84
CA HIS A 60 1.08 14.32 27.48
C HIS A 60 1.53 13.29 26.43
N PHE A 61 2.68 12.66 26.67
CA PHE A 61 3.30 11.65 25.79
C PHE A 61 2.40 10.43 25.51
N SER A 62 1.47 10.11 26.42
CA SER A 62 0.48 9.05 26.26
C SER A 62 -0.71 9.44 25.37
N LYS A 63 -0.83 10.73 25.02
CA LYS A 63 -1.95 11.32 24.28
C LYS A 63 -1.59 11.75 22.84
N ASN A 64 -0.37 11.44 22.38
CA ASN A 64 0.10 11.64 21.00
C ASN A 64 0.44 10.28 20.38
N LEU A 65 -0.59 9.45 20.21
CA LEU A 65 -0.48 8.13 19.61
C LEU A 65 -0.51 8.28 18.08
N TYR A 66 0.44 7.60 17.44
CA TYR A 66 0.41 7.37 16.00
C TYR A 66 0.24 5.87 15.80
N VAL A 67 -0.88 5.46 15.25
CA VAL A 67 -1.11 4.06 14.92
C VAL A 67 -1.14 3.95 13.41
N GLU A 68 -0.44 2.95 12.89
CA GLU A 68 -0.35 2.68 11.47
C GLU A 68 -0.61 1.20 11.24
N SER A 69 -1.42 0.91 10.23
CA SER A 69 -1.59 -0.43 9.70
C SER A 69 -1.36 -0.42 8.21
N GLN A 70 -0.80 -1.50 7.69
CA GLN A 70 -0.63 -1.73 6.27
C GLN A 70 -1.31 -3.03 5.89
N GLY A 71 -2.25 -2.93 4.94
CA GLY A 71 -2.92 -4.05 4.30
C GLY A 71 -2.40 -4.26 2.89
N MET A 72 -2.47 -5.51 2.41
CA MET A 72 -2.01 -5.88 1.08
C MET A 72 -3.00 -6.82 0.42
N SER A 73 -3.21 -6.64 -0.87
CA SER A 73 -3.81 -7.62 -1.76
C SER A 73 -2.89 -7.85 -2.95
N GLU A 74 -2.92 -9.05 -3.51
CA GLU A 74 -2.22 -9.37 -4.74
C GLU A 74 -3.21 -9.72 -5.86
N VAL A 75 -2.81 -9.40 -7.08
CA VAL A 75 -3.45 -9.87 -8.30
C VAL A 75 -2.40 -10.52 -9.18
N GLY A 76 -2.69 -11.71 -9.69
CA GLY A 76 -1.78 -12.47 -10.54
C GLY A 76 -2.08 -12.30 -12.02
N SER A 77 -1.11 -12.66 -12.86
CA SER A 77 -1.28 -12.54 -14.32
C SER A 77 -2.41 -13.37 -14.88
N SER A 78 -2.75 -14.48 -14.25
CA SER A 78 -3.91 -15.29 -14.63
C SER A 78 -5.24 -14.58 -14.43
N GLU A 79 -5.34 -13.61 -13.53
CA GLU A 79 -6.58 -12.89 -13.23
C GLU A 79 -6.80 -11.77 -14.25
N TRP A 80 -5.82 -10.87 -14.41
CA TRP A 80 -5.97 -9.75 -15.33
C TRP A 80 -5.85 -10.14 -16.81
N GLU A 81 -5.16 -11.24 -17.15
CA GLU A 81 -5.10 -11.70 -18.55
C GLU A 81 -6.47 -12.06 -19.10
N LEU A 82 -7.45 -12.35 -18.24
CA LEU A 82 -8.83 -12.66 -18.60
C LEU A 82 -9.69 -11.41 -18.83
N CYS A 83 -9.21 -10.23 -18.44
CA CYS A 83 -9.90 -8.97 -18.72
C CYS A 83 -9.92 -8.72 -20.23
N ASP A 84 -11.09 -8.45 -20.78
CA ASP A 84 -11.31 -8.17 -22.20
C ASP A 84 -11.43 -6.68 -22.52
N SER A 85 -11.41 -5.84 -21.49
CA SER A 85 -11.66 -4.40 -21.57
C SER A 85 -10.94 -3.65 -20.44
N ASP A 86 -10.71 -2.35 -20.66
CA ASP A 86 -10.12 -1.48 -19.64
C ASP A 86 -11.03 -1.43 -18.39
N SER A 87 -12.37 -1.46 -18.56
CA SER A 87 -13.33 -1.47 -17.45
C SER A 87 -13.17 -2.71 -16.57
N CYS A 88 -13.08 -3.89 -17.18
CA CYS A 88 -12.88 -5.14 -16.45
C CYS A 88 -11.57 -5.11 -15.63
N PHE A 89 -10.49 -4.56 -16.20
CA PHE A 89 -9.24 -4.39 -15.47
C PHE A 89 -9.39 -3.41 -14.30
N HIS A 90 -10.04 -2.26 -14.51
CA HIS A 90 -10.28 -1.29 -13.44
C HIS A 90 -11.12 -1.87 -12.31
N GLU A 91 -12.19 -2.61 -12.61
CA GLU A 91 -13.03 -3.29 -11.62
C GLU A 91 -12.24 -4.33 -10.81
N LEU A 92 -11.35 -5.10 -11.46
CA LEU A 92 -10.46 -6.04 -10.78
C LEU A 92 -9.54 -5.31 -9.79
N ILE A 93 -8.92 -4.21 -10.22
CA ILE A 93 -8.04 -3.41 -9.36
C ILE A 93 -8.81 -2.79 -8.18
N GLU A 94 -9.99 -2.21 -8.44
CA GLU A 94 -10.86 -1.66 -7.40
C GLU A 94 -11.30 -2.71 -6.37
N SER A 95 -11.59 -3.94 -6.82
CA SER A 95 -11.88 -5.06 -5.90
C SER A 95 -10.69 -5.35 -4.99
N LYS A 96 -9.48 -5.37 -5.54
CA LYS A 96 -8.25 -5.66 -4.81
C LYS A 96 -7.83 -4.52 -3.88
N ILE A 97 -8.14 -3.27 -4.23
CA ILE A 97 -8.03 -2.11 -3.35
C ILE A 97 -8.94 -2.31 -2.13
N ARG A 98 -10.22 -2.68 -2.32
CA ARG A 98 -11.13 -2.94 -1.20
C ARG A 98 -10.67 -4.10 -0.32
N GLU A 99 -10.19 -5.19 -0.92
CA GLU A 99 -9.61 -6.32 -0.17
C GLU A 99 -8.42 -5.88 0.71
N ALA A 100 -7.49 -5.09 0.16
CA ALA A 100 -6.35 -4.55 0.91
C ALA A 100 -6.80 -3.58 2.01
N GLN A 101 -7.81 -2.76 1.74
CA GLN A 101 -8.39 -1.81 2.69
C GLN A 101 -9.01 -2.58 3.86
N ASP A 102 -9.86 -3.58 3.60
CA ASP A 102 -10.48 -4.40 4.65
C ASP A 102 -9.46 -5.02 5.61
N VAL A 103 -8.31 -5.47 5.11
CA VAL A 103 -7.21 -6.00 5.93
C VAL A 103 -6.66 -4.91 6.87
N CYS A 104 -6.45 -3.71 6.33
CA CYS A 104 -5.95 -2.56 7.07
C CYS A 104 -6.95 -2.06 8.13
N GLU A 105 -8.24 -2.00 7.79
CA GLU A 105 -9.31 -1.51 8.65
C GLU A 105 -9.59 -2.42 9.85
N ARG A 106 -9.45 -3.75 9.70
CA ARG A 106 -9.61 -4.70 10.81
C ARG A 106 -8.70 -4.38 12.00
N CYS A 107 -7.54 -3.79 11.73
CA CYS A 107 -6.62 -3.37 12.78
C CYS A 107 -7.23 -2.24 13.62
N PHE A 108 -7.88 -1.26 12.99
CA PHE A 108 -8.50 -0.11 13.65
C PHE A 108 -9.88 -0.41 14.24
N ALA A 109 -10.63 -1.34 13.65
CA ALA A 109 -11.90 -1.81 14.20
C ALA A 109 -11.76 -2.32 15.64
N ASN A 110 -10.64 -2.96 15.98
CA ASN A 110 -10.34 -3.41 17.35
C ASN A 110 -10.12 -2.26 18.34
N PHE A 111 -9.68 -1.09 17.88
CA PHE A 111 -9.41 0.07 18.72
C PHE A 111 -10.62 1.01 18.84
N GLY A 112 -11.61 0.89 17.94
CA GLY A 112 -12.79 1.77 17.93
C GLY A 112 -12.43 3.24 17.70
N VAL A 113 -11.41 3.50 16.88
CA VAL A 113 -10.94 4.85 16.54
C VAL A 113 -11.17 5.14 15.05
N ASP A 114 -11.43 6.40 14.74
CA ASP A 114 -11.42 6.88 13.35
C ASP A 114 -10.00 6.84 12.79
N TYR A 115 -9.84 6.59 11.49
CA TYR A 115 -8.54 6.51 10.82
C TYR A 115 -8.61 7.14 9.42
N GLU A 116 -7.45 7.53 8.90
CA GLU A 116 -7.25 8.05 7.55
C GLU A 116 -6.64 6.98 6.66
N ILE A 117 -7.11 6.89 5.41
CA ILE A 117 -6.60 5.94 4.41
C ILE A 117 -5.66 6.70 3.47
N GLY A 118 -4.42 6.24 3.34
CA GLY A 118 -3.34 6.88 2.56
C GLY A 118 -3.45 6.74 1.04
N GLY A 119 -4.47 6.04 0.54
CA GLY A 119 -4.59 5.67 -0.87
C GLY A 119 -3.96 4.32 -1.19
N ALA A 120 -4.04 3.91 -2.46
CA ALA A 120 -3.50 2.65 -2.95
C ALA A 120 -2.13 2.84 -3.60
N GLU A 121 -1.12 2.14 -3.07
CA GLU A 121 0.21 2.04 -3.63
C GLU A 121 0.32 0.75 -4.45
N TYR A 122 0.82 0.85 -5.68
CA TYR A 122 1.02 -0.29 -6.57
C TYR A 122 2.47 -0.73 -6.52
N ARG A 123 2.75 -2.03 -6.39
CA ARG A 123 4.11 -2.55 -6.28
C ARG A 123 4.30 -3.83 -7.07
N THR A 124 5.53 -4.07 -7.53
CA THR A 124 5.94 -5.35 -8.13
C THR A 124 6.59 -6.32 -7.12
N ALA A 125 6.69 -5.89 -5.85
CA ALA A 125 7.12 -6.67 -4.70
C ALA A 125 6.08 -6.53 -3.57
N PRO A 126 5.94 -7.53 -2.69
CA PRO A 126 5.01 -7.44 -1.57
C PRO A 126 5.45 -6.39 -0.55
N CYS A 127 4.51 -5.64 0.02
CA CYS A 127 4.75 -4.79 1.19
C CYS A 127 4.63 -5.59 2.49
N GLU A 128 5.07 -4.99 3.61
CA GLU A 128 4.88 -5.59 4.92
C GLU A 128 3.40 -5.49 5.34
N ILE A 129 2.81 -6.57 5.83
CA ILE A 129 1.49 -6.52 6.45
C ILE A 129 1.68 -6.36 7.96
N TYR A 130 1.14 -5.29 8.54
CA TYR A 130 1.29 -5.05 9.97
C TYR A 130 0.18 -4.20 10.59
N CYS A 131 0.08 -4.30 11.91
CA CYS A 131 -0.62 -3.39 12.80
C CYS A 131 0.38 -2.89 13.84
N ARG A 132 0.76 -1.61 13.78
CA ARG A 132 1.78 -1.03 14.67
C ARG A 132 1.25 0.21 15.37
N ALA A 133 1.30 0.22 16.70
CA ALA A 133 1.09 1.40 17.51
C ALA A 133 2.44 2.03 17.88
N GLY A 134 2.76 3.21 17.33
CA GLY A 134 3.92 4.02 17.65
C GLY A 134 3.62 5.16 18.65
N ARG A 135 4.65 5.62 19.37
CA ARG A 135 4.64 6.83 20.22
C ARG A 135 5.94 7.63 20.00
N PRO A 136 5.96 8.98 20.03
CA PRO A 136 5.16 9.99 19.34
C PRO A 136 5.92 10.69 18.18
N LEU A 137 5.17 11.46 17.38
CA LEU A 137 5.58 12.37 16.28
C LEU A 137 6.52 13.54 16.68
N TYR A 138 6.89 13.64 17.95
CA TYR A 138 7.82 14.66 18.45
C TYR A 138 9.12 13.98 18.93
N GLY A 139 10.15 14.08 18.08
CA GLY A 139 11.56 14.03 18.46
C GLY A 139 11.99 12.80 19.25
N THR A 140 12.56 11.82 18.55
CA THR A 140 13.62 10.97 19.11
C THR A 140 14.80 11.85 19.53
N SER A 141 14.74 12.40 20.73
CA SER A 141 15.90 12.90 21.48
C SER A 141 15.75 12.72 23.00
N VAL A 142 14.88 11.81 23.47
CA VAL A 142 14.85 11.41 24.88
C VAL A 142 14.65 9.89 25.02
N ILE A 143 15.58 9.10 24.50
CA ILE A 143 15.89 7.79 25.07
C ILE A 143 17.39 7.74 25.36
N LYS A 144 17.82 8.46 26.39
CA LYS A 144 19.02 8.09 27.14
C LYS A 144 18.68 8.18 28.62
N ASN A 145 18.94 7.07 29.31
CA ASN A 145 18.78 6.83 30.74
C ASN A 145 17.44 6.22 31.19
N TRP A 146 17.09 5.08 30.59
CA TRP A 146 16.61 3.96 31.43
C TRP A 146 17.81 3.46 32.24
N ARG A 147 18.06 4.04 33.42
CA ARG A 147 18.85 3.36 34.46
C ARG A 147 17.87 2.62 35.36
N GLU A 148 18.12 1.32 35.45
CA GLU A 148 17.47 0.34 36.31
C GLU A 148 17.27 0.90 37.72
N TYR A 149 16.02 1.00 38.17
CA TYR A 149 15.76 0.87 39.60
C TYR A 149 15.83 -0.61 39.92
N LYS A 150 17.01 -1.07 40.34
CA LYS A 150 17.10 -2.23 41.22
C LYS A 150 16.90 -1.72 42.64
N THR A 151 15.91 -2.33 43.29
CA THR A 151 15.58 -2.30 44.73
C THR A 151 16.81 -2.34 45.61
#